data_AF-A0A950ZY27-F1
#
_entry.id   AF-A0A950ZY27-F1
#
_cell.length_a   1.000
_cell.length_b   1.000
_cell.length_c   1.000
_cell.angle_alpha   90.00
_cell.angle_beta   90.00
_cell.angle_gamma   90.00
#
_symmetry.space_group_name_H-M   'P 1'
#
loop_
_entity.id
_entity.type
_entity.pdbx_description
1 polymer ?
#
loop_
_entity_poly.entity_id
_entity_poly.type
_entity_poly.pdbx_seq_one_letter_code
_entity_poly.pdbx_strand_id
1 'polypeptide(L)' 'VAIILKFIDAFRKFEGIQLLTTGGPGIASTTLNLHIFVTGLTYDRVGYAAAFGVVMILLIAVSVGLLFGGMRRRA' A
#
# COMPACT_ATOMS: atom_id res chain seq x y z
N VAL A 1 19.48 5.31 -7.22
CA VAL A 1 19.02 4.10 -6.48
C VAL A 1 18.18 4.45 -5.25
N ALA A 2 18.58 5.41 -4.40
CA ALA A 2 17.86 5.78 -3.17
C ALA A 2 16.38 6.21 -3.36
N ILE A 3 16.01 6.77 -4.51
CA ILE A 3 14.63 7.22 -4.78
C ILE A 3 13.65 6.05 -4.91
N ILE A 4 14.04 4.96 -5.56
CA ILE A 4 13.18 3.76 -5.70
C ILE A 4 12.94 3.13 -4.33
N LEU A 5 13.98 3.01 -3.51
CA LEU A 5 13.88 2.43 -2.17
C LEU A 5 12.95 3.26 -1.28
N LYS A 6 13.12 4.60 -1.24
CA LYS A 6 12.22 5.49 -0.49
C LYS A 6 10.78 5.47 -0.99
N PHE A 7 10.58 5.27 -2.30
CA PHE A 7 9.24 5.13 -2.86
C PHE A 7 8.57 3.84 -2.39
N ILE A 8 9.28 2.70 -2.45
CA ILE A 8 8.77 1.42 -1.94
C ILE A 8 8.43 1.51 -0.45
N ASP A 9 9.29 2.13 0.36
CA ASP A 9 9.05 2.32 1.80
C ASP A 9 7.81 3.18 2.08
N ALA A 10 7.54 4.20 1.25
CA ALA A 10 6.35 5.03 1.40
C ALA A 10 5.05 4.25 1.17
N PHE A 11 5.02 3.32 0.22
CA PHE A 11 3.85 2.47 -0.05
C PHE A 11 3.65 1.38 1.02
N ARG A 12 4.71 0.96 1.70
CA ARG A 12 4.66 -0.04 2.78
C ARG A 12 4.43 0.57 4.18
N LYS A 13 4.28 1.89 4.31
CA LYS A 13 3.93 2.54 5.58
C LYS A 13 2.53 2.15 6.03
N PHE A 14 2.43 1.05 6.74
CA PHE A 14 1.22 0.55 7.38
C PHE A 14 1.26 0.77 8.90
N GLU A 15 2.37 0.39 9.52
CA GLU A 15 2.54 0.38 10.98
C GLU A 15 2.33 1.76 11.61
N GLY A 16 2.92 2.81 11.03
CA GLY A 16 2.76 4.17 11.56
C GLY A 16 1.33 4.70 11.50
N ILE A 17 0.56 4.36 10.45
CA ILE A 17 -0.81 4.85 10.26
C ILE A 17 -1.78 4.09 11.19
N GLN A 18 -1.58 2.79 11.31
CA GLN A 18 -2.34 1.96 12.24
C GLN A 18 -2.11 2.39 13.69
N LEU A 19 -0.86 2.62 14.10
CA LEU A 19 -0.52 2.97 15.48
C LEU A 19 -1.01 4.37 15.88
N LEU A 20 -0.95 5.34 14.95
CA LEU A 20 -1.24 6.75 15.26
C LEU A 20 -2.72 7.12 15.12
N THR A 21 -3.47 6.45 14.23
CA THR A 21 -4.84 6.88 13.90
C THR A 21 -5.84 5.76 13.80
N THR A 22 -5.41 4.50 13.65
CA THR A 22 -6.28 3.35 13.32
C THR A 22 -7.25 3.65 12.16
N GLY A 23 -6.92 4.62 11.29
CA GLY A 23 -7.78 5.07 10.19
C GLY A 23 -8.60 6.35 10.41
N GLY A 24 -8.56 7.00 11.59
CA GLY A 24 -9.44 8.13 11.94
C GLY A 24 -8.95 9.56 11.63
N PRO A 25 -9.83 10.59 11.76
CA PRO A 25 -11.27 10.51 12.09
C PRO A 25 -12.13 10.20 10.86
N GLY A 26 -12.92 9.12 10.91
CA GLY A 26 -13.67 8.60 9.76
C GLY A 26 -12.84 7.66 8.88
N ILE A 27 -13.01 7.73 7.54
CA ILE A 27 -12.24 7.01 6.50
C ILE A 27 -11.12 7.87 5.89
N ALA A 28 -10.84 9.05 6.46
CA ALA A 28 -9.89 10.01 5.89
C ALA A 28 -8.44 9.49 5.89
N SER A 29 -8.09 8.65 6.86
CA SER A 29 -6.74 8.10 7.04
C SER A 29 -6.67 6.59 6.74
N THR A 30 -7.76 5.98 6.25
CA THR A 30 -7.76 4.55 5.93
C THR A 30 -6.97 4.29 4.65
N THR A 31 -5.72 3.84 4.81
CA THR A 31 -4.93 3.33 3.69
C THR A 31 -5.39 1.93 3.29
N LEU A 32 -5.11 1.54 2.05
CA LEU A 32 -5.50 0.23 1.52
C LEU A 32 -4.96 -0.92 2.39
N ASN A 33 -3.77 -0.77 2.98
CA ASN A 33 -3.19 -1.72 3.93
C ASN A 33 -4.04 -1.87 5.20
N LEU A 34 -4.56 -0.77 5.73
CA LEU A 34 -5.41 -0.77 6.92
C LEU A 34 -6.78 -1.40 6.62
N HIS A 35 -7.31 -1.19 5.42
CA HIS A 35 -8.53 -1.85 4.97
C HIS A 35 -8.36 -3.38 4.86
N ILE A 36 -7.26 -3.86 4.27
CA ILE A 36 -6.93 -5.29 4.20
C ILE A 36 -6.85 -5.91 5.60
N PHE A 37 -6.18 -5.21 6.53
CA PHE A 37 -6.04 -5.69 7.91
C PHE A 37 -7.39 -5.82 8.62
N VAL A 38 -8.23 -4.79 8.55
CA VAL A 38 -9.57 -4.80 9.18
C VAL A 38 -10.47 -5.84 8.50
N THR A 39 -10.49 -5.93 7.17
CA THR A 39 -11.32 -6.90 6.47
C THR A 39 -10.88 -8.36 6.70
N GLY A 40 -9.57 -8.60 6.81
CA GLY A 40 -9.03 -9.93 7.05
C GLY A 40 -9.20 -10.39 8.50
N LEU A 41 -8.94 -9.51 9.47
CA LEU A 41 -8.87 -9.89 10.88
C LEU A 41 -10.13 -9.52 11.68
N THR A 42 -10.85 -8.46 11.31
CA THR A 42 -12.06 -8.01 12.02
C THR A 42 -13.33 -8.60 11.42
N TYR A 43 -13.39 -8.73 10.10
CA TYR A 43 -14.56 -9.26 9.39
C TYR A 43 -14.41 -10.75 9.01
N ASP A 44 -13.27 -11.38 9.34
CA ASP A 44 -12.93 -12.77 9.00
C ASP A 44 -13.07 -13.12 7.51
N ARG A 45 -13.03 -12.10 6.63
CA ARG A 45 -13.11 -12.25 5.17
C ARG A 45 -11.72 -12.31 4.58
N VAL A 46 -10.95 -13.32 5.00
CA VAL A 46 -9.54 -13.50 4.60
C VAL A 46 -9.38 -13.58 3.08
N GLY A 47 -10.30 -14.24 2.37
CA GLY A 47 -10.25 -14.32 0.90
C GLY A 47 -10.43 -12.97 0.21
N TYR A 48 -11.29 -12.10 0.74
CA TYR A 48 -11.51 -10.75 0.21
C TYR A 48 -10.33 -9.83 0.55
N ALA A 49 -9.77 -9.97 1.75
CA ALA A 49 -8.54 -9.30 2.16
C ALA A 49 -7.34 -9.70 1.29
N ALA A 50 -7.22 -10.98 0.95
CA ALA A 50 -6.17 -11.49 0.06
C ALA A 50 -6.29 -10.92 -1.36
N ALA A 51 -7.51 -10.84 -1.91
CA ALA A 51 -7.75 -10.21 -3.21
C ALA A 51 -7.29 -8.73 -3.23
N PHE A 52 -7.63 -7.96 -2.20
CA PHE A 52 -7.12 -6.58 -2.06
C PHE A 52 -5.59 -6.52 -1.91
N GLY A 53 -4.99 -7.48 -1.19
CA GLY A 53 -3.54 -7.60 -1.09
C GLY A 53 -2.87 -7.79 -2.45
N VAL A 54 -3.41 -8.67 -3.30
CA VAL A 54 -2.91 -8.91 -4.66
C VAL A 54 -3.03 -7.66 -5.53
N VAL A 55 -4.17 -6.97 -5.46
CA VAL A 55 -4.38 -5.69 -6.17
C VAL A 55 -3.36 -4.65 -5.73
N MET A 56 -3.05 -4.56 -4.44
CA MET A 56 -2.04 -3.64 -3.95
C MET A 56 -0.64 -3.96 -4.48
N ILE A 57 -0.26 -5.24 -4.51
CA ILE A 57 1.03 -5.65 -5.07
C ILE A 57 1.13 -5.25 -6.55
N LEU A 58 0.08 -5.45 -7.33
CA LEU A 58 0.02 -5.04 -8.74
C LEU A 58 0.16 -3.52 -8.89
N LEU A 59 -0.52 -2.72 -8.07
CA LEU A 59 -0.41 -1.26 -8.11
C LEU A 59 1.01 -0.79 -7.79
N ILE A 60 1.67 -1.40 -6.80
CA ILE A 60 3.06 -1.08 -6.46
C ILE A 60 3.99 -1.47 -7.61
N ALA A 61 3.82 -2.67 -8.18
CA ALA A 61 4.63 -3.16 -9.29
C ALA A 61 4.52 -2.26 -10.53
N VAL A 62 3.30 -1.84 -10.89
CA VAL A 62 3.07 -0.90 -12.00
C VAL A 62 3.70 0.46 -11.71
N SER A 63 3.52 0.99 -10.50
CA SER A 63 4.07 2.29 -10.10
C SER A 63 5.60 2.31 -10.17
N VAL A 64 6.24 1.26 -9.65
CA VAL A 64 7.71 1.09 -9.71
C VAL A 64 8.16 0.88 -11.16
N GLY A 65 7.44 0.07 -11.95
CA GLY A 65 7.73 -0.16 -13.36
C GLY A 65 7.65 1.12 -14.21
N LEU A 66 6.64 1.96 -13.98
CA LEU A 66 6.49 3.27 -14.64
C LEU A 66 7.62 4.23 -14.26
N LEU A 67 7.99 4.29 -12.97
CA LEU A 67 9.13 5.12 -12.53
C LEU A 67 10.44 4.63 -13.15
N PHE A 68 10.67 3.32 -13.18
CA PHE A 68 11.87 2.74 -13.77
C PHE A 68 11.95 2.98 -15.28
N GLY A 69 10.82 2.79 -15.99
CA GLY A 69 10.70 3.07 -17.42
C GLY A 69 10.84 4.56 -17.75
N GLY A 70 10.28 5.44 -16.92
CA GLY A 70 10.39 6.89 -17.08
C GLY A 70 11.82 7.41 -16.83
N MET A 71 12.54 6.84 -15.85
CA MET A 71 13.95 7.16 -15.63
C MET A 71 14.86 6.67 -16.76
N ARG A 72 14.55 5.50 -17.34
CA ARG A 72 15.28 4.99 -18.53
C ARG A 72 15.07 5.83 -19.79
N ARG A 73 13.98 6.58 -19.91
CA ARG A 73 13.72 7.47 -21.06
C ARG A 73 14.44 8.83 -20.94
N ARG A 74 15.00 9.16 -19.78
CA ARG A 74 15.71 10.42 -19.51
C ARG A 74 17.25 10.28 -19.50
N ALA A 75 17.77 9.06 -19.58
CA ALA A 75 19.20 8.76 -19.73
C ALA A 75 19.47 8.28 -21.16
#